data_AF-A0A6A9SFH6-F1
#
_entry.id   AF-A0A6A9SFH6-F1
#
_cell.length_a   1.000
_cell.length_b   1.000
_cell.length_c   1.000
_cell.angle_alpha   90.00
_cell.angle_beta   90.00
_cell.angle_gamma   90.00
#
_symmetry.space_group_name_H-M   'P 1'
#
loop_
_entity.id
_entity.type
_entity.pdbx_description
1 polymer ?
#
loop_
_entity_poly.entity_id
_entity_poly.type
_entity_poly.pdbx_seq_one_letter_code
_entity_poly.pdbx_strand_id
1 'polypeptide(L)'
;MSDTDAASKHLVARVEELVEPEPDGVQNGNSKVWTSKRRLRADSNKPKFDFEKEDVETLLDELRERGEIVSWFGLVAPATDDHLEVLVENEAMADNPRPMLISQCNMLRQGGVEA
;
A
#
# COMPACT_ATOMS: atom_id res chain seq x y z
N MET A 1 2.89 -20.81 13.49
CA MET A 1 2.73 -19.46 12.93
C MET A 1 4.14 -18.94 12.73
N SER A 2 4.58 -18.74 11.48
CA SER A 2 5.96 -18.35 11.18
C SER A 2 6.19 -16.88 11.53
N ASP A 3 7.42 -16.51 11.85
CA ASP A 3 7.83 -15.12 12.12
C ASP A 3 7.48 -14.17 10.95
N THR A 4 7.40 -14.70 9.72
CA THR A 4 6.92 -14.00 8.51
C THR A 4 5.50 -13.45 8.64
N ASP A 5 4.60 -14.14 9.35
CA ASP A 5 3.21 -13.70 9.54
C ASP A 5 3.13 -12.50 10.50
N ALA A 6 4.01 -12.47 11.52
CA ALA A 6 4.11 -11.34 12.44
C ALA A 6 4.70 -10.09 11.74
N ALA A 7 5.79 -10.28 10.98
CA ALA A 7 6.41 -9.20 10.20
C ALA A 7 5.45 -8.61 9.15
N SER A 8 4.70 -9.46 8.44
CA SER A 8 3.67 -9.05 7.48
C SER A 8 2.59 -8.19 8.14
N LYS A 9 2.02 -8.65 9.26
CA LYS A 9 0.99 -7.92 10.00
C LYS A 9 1.48 -6.56 10.49
N HIS A 10 2.72 -6.50 10.98
CA HIS A 10 3.30 -5.25 11.44
C HIS A 10 3.54 -4.27 10.27
N LEU A 11 3.94 -4.79 9.11
CA LEU A 11 4.14 -3.98 7.91
C LEU A 11 2.81 -3.40 7.39
N VAL A 12 1.73 -4.19 7.36
CA VAL A 12 0.38 -3.70 7.00
C VAL A 12 -0.08 -2.61 7.95
N ALA A 13 -0.04 -2.87 9.26
CA ALA A 13 -0.40 -1.89 10.28
C ALA A 13 0.41 -0.59 10.11
N ARG A 14 1.70 -0.72 9.76
CA ARG A 14 2.54 0.44 9.49
C ARG A 14 2.14 1.19 8.22
N VAL A 15 1.72 0.50 7.17
CA VAL A 15 1.20 1.15 5.96
C VAL A 15 -0.06 1.93 6.30
N GLU A 16 -1.00 1.34 7.06
CA GLU A 16 -2.23 1.99 7.52
C GLU A 16 -1.95 3.26 8.36
N GLU A 17 -0.97 3.22 9.27
CA GLU A 17 -0.56 4.40 10.06
C GLU A 17 0.01 5.55 9.20
N LEU A 18 0.47 5.26 7.99
CA LEU A 18 1.19 6.20 7.14
C LEU A 18 0.33 6.84 6.06
N VAL A 19 -0.85 6.31 5.81
CA VAL A 19 -1.79 6.82 4.81
C VAL A 19 -2.98 7.48 5.48
N GLU A 20 -3.52 8.52 4.84
CA GLU A 20 -4.73 9.21 5.30
C GLU A 20 -5.94 8.75 4.47
N PRO A 21 -7.14 8.65 5.06
CA PRO A 21 -8.36 8.23 4.37
C PRO A 21 -9.04 9.39 3.61
N GLU A 22 -8.27 10.39 3.14
CA GLU A 22 -8.80 11.56 2.44
C GLU A 22 -8.02 11.82 1.14
N PRO A 23 -8.70 11.91 -0.03
CA PRO A 23 -8.03 12.15 -1.29
C PRO A 23 -7.43 13.57 -1.36
N ASP A 24 -6.25 13.69 -1.94
CA ASP A 24 -5.51 14.96 -2.08
C ASP A 24 -5.18 15.33 -3.54
N GLY A 25 -5.54 14.48 -4.50
CA GLY A 25 -5.27 14.63 -5.93
C GLY A 25 -3.78 14.43 -6.30
N VAL A 26 -2.91 14.11 -5.35
CA VAL A 26 -1.48 13.92 -5.57
C VAL A 26 -1.21 12.45 -5.88
N GLN A 27 -0.45 12.17 -6.93
CA GLN A 27 -0.23 10.79 -7.44
C GLN A 27 1.20 10.26 -7.18
N ASN A 28 1.98 10.95 -6.36
CA ASN A 28 3.40 10.65 -6.10
C ASN A 28 3.68 10.52 -4.59
N GLY A 29 4.95 10.38 -4.22
CA GLY A 29 5.37 10.19 -2.83
C GLY A 29 5.11 11.35 -1.87
N ASN A 30 4.58 12.48 -2.33
CA ASN A 30 4.08 13.57 -1.50
C ASN A 30 2.59 13.44 -1.16
N SER A 31 1.90 12.47 -1.76
CA SER A 31 0.50 12.20 -1.46
C SER A 31 0.35 11.63 -0.05
N LYS A 32 -0.79 11.93 0.56
CA LYS A 32 -1.23 11.43 1.85
C LYS A 32 -1.90 10.06 1.74
N VAL A 33 -2.46 9.71 0.58
CA VAL A 33 -3.12 8.40 0.37
C VAL A 33 -2.14 7.28 0.00
N TRP A 34 -0.84 7.61 -0.07
CA TRP A 34 0.25 6.69 -0.40
C TRP A 34 1.37 6.77 0.63
N THR A 35 1.98 5.63 0.94
CA THR A 35 3.35 5.57 1.45
C THR A 35 4.30 5.06 0.36
N SER A 36 5.59 4.91 0.67
CA SER A 36 6.58 4.42 -0.29
C SER A 36 7.41 3.25 0.26
N LYS A 37 7.78 2.34 -0.63
CA LYS A 37 8.74 1.24 -0.33
C LYS A 37 10.02 1.78 0.33
N ARG A 38 10.50 2.95 -0.13
CA ARG A 38 11.68 3.63 0.43
C ARG A 38 11.47 4.03 1.90
N ARG A 39 10.29 4.55 2.25
CA ARG A 39 9.97 4.95 3.62
C ARG A 39 9.86 3.73 4.54
N LEU A 40 9.21 2.66 4.09
CA LEU A 40 9.10 1.40 4.84
C LEU A 40 10.47 0.78 5.11
N ARG A 41 11.38 0.77 4.12
CA ARG A 41 12.79 0.39 4.30
C ARG A 41 13.60 1.29 5.24
N ALA A 42 13.21 2.56 5.37
CA ALA A 42 13.86 3.46 6.33
C ALA A 42 13.36 3.14 7.75
N ASP A 43 12.08 2.82 7.89
CA ASP A 43 11.45 2.44 9.15
C ASP A 43 12.03 1.15 9.72
N SER A 44 12.40 0.15 8.90
CA SER A 44 13.04 -1.10 9.37
C SER A 44 14.35 -0.89 10.16
N ASN A 45 14.98 0.28 10.08
CA ASN A 45 16.17 0.59 10.89
C ASN A 45 15.82 1.03 12.32
N LYS A 46 14.53 1.18 12.65
CA LYS A 46 14.09 1.64 13.97
C LYS A 46 13.77 0.42 14.84
N PRO A 47 14.20 0.40 16.13
CA PRO A 47 14.04 -0.76 17.02
C PRO A 47 12.59 -1.20 17.29
N LYS A 48 11.61 -0.36 16.96
CA LYS A 48 10.20 -0.63 17.22
C LYS A 48 9.50 -1.43 16.13
N PHE A 49 10.16 -1.67 14.99
CA PHE A 49 9.59 -2.41 13.87
C PHE A 49 10.23 -3.78 13.76
N ASP A 50 9.40 -4.77 13.48
CA ASP A 50 9.74 -6.19 13.52
C ASP A 50 9.79 -6.75 12.10
N PHE A 51 10.60 -6.12 11.25
CA PHE A 51 10.90 -6.56 9.90
C PHE A 51 12.27 -6.02 9.47
N GLU A 52 13.06 -6.85 8.80
CA GLU A 52 14.37 -6.45 8.31
C GLU A 52 14.26 -5.68 6.98
N LYS A 53 15.26 -4.86 6.69
CA LYS A 53 15.30 -4.04 5.47
C LYS A 53 15.28 -4.88 4.18
N GLU A 54 15.96 -6.02 4.21
CA GLU A 54 16.11 -6.93 3.08
C GLU A 54 14.79 -7.66 2.78
N ASP A 55 13.96 -7.87 3.81
CA ASP A 55 12.69 -8.58 3.70
C ASP A 55 11.53 -7.69 3.25
N VAL A 56 11.64 -6.35 3.31
CA VAL A 56 10.52 -5.45 2.99
C VAL A 56 9.97 -5.69 1.58
N GLU A 57 10.82 -6.00 0.59
CA GLU A 57 10.31 -6.29 -0.76
C GLU A 57 9.53 -7.61 -0.80
N THR A 58 10.10 -8.67 -0.23
CA THR A 58 9.45 -9.98 -0.13
C THR A 58 8.11 -9.87 0.59
N LEU A 59 8.06 -9.20 1.74
CA LEU A 59 6.85 -9.01 2.52
C LEU A 59 5.78 -8.22 1.76
N LEU A 60 6.17 -7.15 1.05
CA LEU A 60 5.22 -6.39 0.22
C LEU A 60 4.69 -7.22 -0.95
N ASP A 61 5.53 -8.02 -1.59
CA ASP A 61 5.10 -8.87 -2.70
C ASP A 61 4.12 -9.95 -2.20
N GLU A 62 4.40 -10.60 -1.06
CA GLU A 62 3.49 -11.55 -0.41
C GLU A 62 2.16 -10.90 0.03
N LEU A 63 2.20 -9.67 0.54
CA LEU A 63 0.99 -8.93 0.94
C LEU A 63 0.14 -8.55 -0.28
N ARG A 64 0.79 -8.18 -1.39
CA ARG A 64 0.11 -7.87 -2.65
C ARG A 64 -0.55 -9.13 -3.23
N GLU A 65 0.14 -10.27 -3.23
CA GLU A 65 -0.41 -11.55 -3.68
C GLU A 65 -1.62 -12.00 -2.85
N ARG A 66 -1.64 -11.66 -1.55
CA ARG A 66 -2.78 -11.88 -0.66
C ARG A 66 -3.92 -10.86 -0.83
N GLY A 67 -3.71 -9.80 -1.63
CA GLY A 67 -4.67 -8.70 -1.78
C GLY A 67 -4.80 -7.82 -0.53
N GLU A 68 -3.80 -7.81 0.36
CA GLU A 68 -3.81 -7.00 1.59
C GLU A 68 -3.31 -5.56 1.34
N ILE A 69 -2.54 -5.35 0.27
CA ILE A 69 -2.07 -4.04 -0.17
C ILE A 69 -2.27 -3.84 -1.67
N VAL A 70 -2.28 -2.58 -2.08
CA VAL A 70 -2.15 -2.15 -3.47
C VAL A 70 -0.81 -1.42 -3.64
N SER A 71 -0.15 -1.62 -4.78
CA SER A 71 1.14 -0.98 -5.06
C SER A 71 1.22 -0.42 -6.48
N TRP A 72 1.89 0.73 -6.63
CA TRP A 72 2.07 1.40 -7.91
C TRP A 72 3.42 2.12 -7.99
N PHE A 73 4.34 1.66 -8.85
CA PHE A 73 5.69 2.24 -9.01
C PHE A 73 6.41 2.59 -7.68
N GLY A 74 6.35 1.69 -6.70
CA GLY A 74 7.00 1.88 -5.40
C GLY A 74 6.19 2.70 -4.39
N LEU A 75 5.00 3.16 -4.76
CA LEU A 75 3.95 3.58 -3.84
C LEU A 75 3.20 2.37 -3.31
N VAL A 76 2.73 2.47 -2.07
CA VAL A 76 2.03 1.39 -1.36
C VAL A 76 0.89 2.00 -0.54
N ALA A 77 -0.25 1.33 -0.54
CA ALA A 77 -1.40 1.65 0.31
C ALA A 77 -2.12 0.35 0.73
N PRO A 78 -2.93 0.36 1.81
CA PRO A 78 -3.75 -0.79 2.19
C PRO A 78 -4.80 -1.08 1.11
N ALA A 79 -5.15 -2.36 0.93
CA ALA A 79 -6.21 -2.79 0.02
C ALA A 79 -7.53 -3.06 0.76
N THR A 80 -7.87 -2.23 1.74
CA THR A 80 -9.20 -2.22 2.35
C THR A 80 -10.17 -1.45 1.44
N ASP A 81 -11.47 -1.75 1.49
CA ASP A 81 -12.50 -1.05 0.70
C ASP A 81 -12.41 0.49 0.79
N ASP A 82 -12.25 1.03 2.01
CA ASP A 82 -12.15 2.48 2.24
C ASP A 82 -10.94 3.09 1.52
N HIS A 83 -9.75 2.51 1.70
CA HIS A 83 -8.53 2.99 1.03
C HIS A 83 -8.61 2.82 -0.50
N LEU A 84 -9.17 1.73 -1.00
CA LEU A 84 -9.32 1.52 -2.44
C LEU A 84 -10.28 2.53 -3.06
N GLU A 85 -11.36 2.90 -2.36
CA GLU A 85 -12.26 3.96 -2.77
C GLU A 85 -11.56 5.32 -2.79
N VAL A 86 -10.87 5.68 -1.69
CA VAL A 86 -10.08 6.92 -1.59
C VAL A 86 -9.05 7.02 -2.71
N LEU A 87 -8.38 5.92 -3.08
CA LEU A 87 -7.44 5.92 -4.19
C LEU A 87 -8.11 6.19 -5.54
N VAL A 88 -9.28 5.61 -5.79
CA VAL A 88 -10.04 5.87 -7.02
C VAL A 88 -10.50 7.33 -7.09
N GLU A 89 -10.98 7.89 -5.98
CA GLU A 89 -11.34 9.31 -5.88
C GLU A 89 -10.13 10.22 -6.09
N ASN A 90 -9.00 9.88 -5.47
CA ASN A 90 -7.74 10.60 -5.63
C ASN A 90 -7.27 10.65 -7.08
N GLU A 91 -7.40 9.53 -7.81
CA GLU A 91 -7.11 9.47 -9.23
C GLU A 91 -8.05 10.33 -10.07
N ALA A 92 -9.34 10.38 -9.71
CA ALA A 92 -10.33 11.21 -10.42
C ALA A 92 -10.10 12.71 -10.22
N MET A 93 -9.47 13.11 -9.11
CA MET A 93 -9.09 14.49 -8.81
C MET A 93 -7.78 14.92 -9.48
N ALA A 94 -6.95 13.98 -9.90
CA ALA A 94 -5.65 14.27 -10.46
C ALA A 94 -5.73 14.77 -11.91
N ASP A 95 -4.77 15.62 -12.30
CA ASP A 95 -4.69 16.17 -13.66
C ASP A 95 -4.52 15.09 -14.74
N ASN A 96 -3.92 13.95 -14.39
CA ASN A 96 -3.70 12.82 -15.29
C ASN A 96 -4.04 11.49 -14.59
N PRO A 97 -5.31 11.08 -14.56
CA PRO A 97 -5.74 9.86 -13.92
C PRO A 97 -5.02 8.63 -14.48
N ARG A 98 -4.78 7.60 -13.65
CA ARG A 98 -4.12 6.35 -14.04
C ARG A 98 -5.17 5.23 -14.20
N PRO A 99 -5.68 4.95 -15.42
CA PRO A 99 -6.85 4.07 -15.57
C PRO A 99 -6.59 2.62 -15.15
N MET A 100 -5.36 2.12 -15.35
CA MET A 100 -4.96 0.78 -14.93
C MET A 100 -5.02 0.63 -13.41
N LEU A 101 -4.55 1.64 -12.67
CA LEU A 101 -4.60 1.64 -11.21
C LEU A 101 -6.06 1.70 -10.70
N ILE A 102 -6.91 2.51 -11.33
CA ILE A 102 -8.35 2.55 -11.01
C ILE A 102 -8.98 1.17 -11.24
N SER A 103 -8.64 0.50 -12.36
CA SER A 103 -9.12 -0.85 -12.65
C SER A 103 -8.65 -1.87 -11.61
N GLN A 104 -7.38 -1.79 -11.19
CA GLN A 104 -6.79 -2.63 -10.15
C GLN A 104 -7.52 -2.44 -8.81
N CYS A 105 -7.75 -1.19 -8.39
CA CYS A 105 -8.47 -0.90 -7.15
C CYS A 105 -9.91 -1.44 -7.19
N ASN A 106 -10.62 -1.25 -8.29
CA ASN A 106 -11.98 -1.77 -8.44
C ASN A 106 -12.04 -3.30 -8.47
N MET A 107 -11.04 -3.97 -9.03
CA MET A 107 -10.93 -5.42 -9.01
C MET A 107 -10.70 -5.95 -7.58
N LEU A 108 -9.79 -5.34 -6.83
CA LEU A 108 -9.53 -5.71 -5.43
C LEU A 108 -10.78 -5.52 -4.56
N ARG A 109 -11.52 -4.41 -4.73
CA ARG A 109 -12.82 -4.17 -4.05
C ARG A 109 -13.87 -5.25 -4.33
N GLN A 110 -13.80 -5.93 -5.47
CA GLN A 110 -14.72 -7.00 -5.85
C GLN A 110 -14.26 -8.38 -5.35
N GLY A 111 -13.20 -8.46 -4.54
CA GLY A 111 -12.59 -9.71 -4.07
C GLY A 111 -11.75 -10.42 -5.12
N GLY A 112 -11.36 -9.71 -6.20
CA GLY A 112 -10.38 -10.21 -7.15
C GLY A 112 -8.97 -10.16 -6.58
N VAL A 113 -8.09 -11.02 -7.08
CA VAL A 113 -6.64 -10.99 -6.78
C VAL A 113 -5.93 -10.51 -8.04
N GLU A 114 -4.88 -9.69 -7.91
CA GLU A 114 -4.04 -9.34 -9.07
C GLU A 114 -3.46 -10.63 -9.68
N ALA A 115 -3.59 -10.77 -11.01
CA ALA A 115 -3.07 -11.89 -11.78
C ALA A 115 -1.59 -11.73 -12.15
#